data_AF-A0A7W0URQ8-F1
#
_entry.id   AF-A0A7W0URQ8-F1
#
_cell.length_a   1.000
_cell.length_b   1.000
_cell.length_c   1.000
_cell.angle_alpha   90.00
_cell.angle_beta   90.00
_cell.angle_gamma   90.00
#
_symmetry.space_group_name_H-M   'P 1'
#
loop_
_entity.id
_entity.type
_entity.pdbx_description
1 polymer ?
#
loop_
_entity_poly.entity_id
_entity_poly.type
_entity_poly.pdbx_seq_one_letter_code
_entity_poly.pdbx_strand_id
1 'polypeptide(L)'
;MAGRIEDYGMIGDLQTVALVSRHGCIDWLCLPRFDSGAVFASLLGDAENGHWTIQPAGDFSSPGRRYRGDTLVLETDLETSSGAVRLIDFMPPRG
;
A
#
# COMPACT_ATOMS: atom_id res chain seq x y z
N MET A 1 -7.55 -10.95 -2.90
CA MET A 1 -6.85 -12.04 -2.17
C MET A 1 -5.56 -11.47 -1.65
N ALA A 2 -5.28 -11.69 -0.36
CA ALA A 2 -4.08 -11.20 0.29
C ALA A 2 -2.81 -11.73 -0.40
N GLY A 3 -1.83 -10.83 -0.58
CA GLY A 3 -0.49 -11.18 -1.08
C GLY A 3 0.34 -11.89 -0.01
N ARG A 4 1.59 -12.25 -0.34
CA ARG A 4 2.53 -12.73 0.68
C ARG A 4 2.93 -11.58 1.58
N ILE A 5 3.39 -11.89 2.79
CA ILE A 5 3.87 -10.86 3.73
C ILE A 5 5.00 -10.03 3.11
N GLU A 6 5.92 -10.64 2.34
CA GLU A 6 7.00 -9.92 1.65
C GLU A 6 6.51 -8.95 0.56
N ASP A 7 5.28 -9.12 0.06
CA ASP A 7 4.69 -8.26 -0.96
C ASP A 7 4.13 -6.95 -0.38
N TYR A 8 4.24 -6.71 0.93
CA TYR A 8 3.79 -5.49 1.58
C TYR A 8 4.92 -4.55 1.99
N GLY A 9 4.75 -3.27 1.70
CA GLY A 9 5.51 -2.17 2.28
C GLY A 9 4.71 -1.50 3.38
N MET A 10 5.40 -0.98 4.39
CA MET A 10 4.83 -0.34 5.55
C MET A 10 5.01 1.19 5.49
N ILE A 11 3.94 1.95 5.69
CA ILE A 11 4.00 3.43 5.86
C ILE A 11 3.26 3.81 7.15
N GLY A 12 3.67 4.88 7.83
CA GLY A 12 3.05 5.27 9.10
C GLY A 12 3.37 6.70 9.54
N ASP A 13 2.57 7.21 10.46
CA ASP A 13 2.59 8.61 10.94
C ASP A 13 2.82 8.73 12.45
N LEU A 14 3.43 7.72 13.07
CA LEU A 14 3.61 7.55 14.52
C LEU A 14 2.33 7.26 15.32
N GLN A 15 1.15 7.36 14.73
CA GLN A 15 -0.13 7.06 15.38
C GLN A 15 -0.77 5.78 14.84
N THR A 16 -0.53 5.47 13.57
CA THR A 16 -0.94 4.22 12.93
C THR A 16 -0.02 3.82 11.79
N VAL A 17 -0.36 2.72 11.12
CA VAL A 17 0.36 2.15 9.98
C VAL A 17 -0.61 1.63 8.91
N ALA A 18 -0.22 1.77 7.66
CA ALA A 18 -0.85 1.11 6.53
C ALA A 18 0.09 0.05 5.92
N LEU A 19 -0.48 -1.06 5.46
CA LEU A 19 0.23 -2.06 4.66
C LEU A 19 -0.15 -1.90 3.19
N VAL A 20 0.85 -1.56 2.39
CA VAL A 20 0.74 -1.25 0.96
C VAL A 20 1.27 -2.41 0.14
N SER A 21 0.40 -3.07 -0.60
CA SER A 21 0.74 -4.10 -1.57
C SER A 21 1.66 -3.54 -2.67
N ARG A 22 2.57 -4.38 -3.20
CA ARG A 22 3.38 -4.07 -4.38
C ARG A 22 2.56 -3.76 -5.64
N HIS A 23 1.26 -4.04 -5.62
CA HIS A 23 0.35 -3.72 -6.71
C HIS A 23 -0.35 -2.36 -6.51
N GLY A 24 0.07 -1.49 -5.59
CA GLY A 24 -0.55 -0.17 -5.42
C GLY A 24 -1.90 -0.20 -4.70
N CYS A 25 -2.07 -1.15 -3.78
CA CYS A 25 -3.27 -1.30 -2.96
C CYS A 25 -2.94 -1.18 -1.47
N ILE A 26 -3.76 -0.45 -0.71
CA ILE A 26 -3.74 -0.44 0.75
C ILE A 26 -4.71 -1.52 1.24
N ASP A 27 -4.16 -2.65 1.68
CA ASP A 27 -4.94 -3.82 2.10
C ASP A 27 -5.26 -3.84 3.60
N TRP A 28 -4.50 -3.07 4.39
CA TRP A 28 -4.72 -2.95 5.82
C TRP A 28 -4.44 -1.53 6.29
N LEU A 29 -5.37 -0.98 7.06
CA LEU A 29 -5.22 0.31 7.74
C LEU A 29 -6.21 0.41 8.90
N CYS A 30 -5.70 0.69 10.10
CA CYS A 30 -6.52 1.07 11.24
C CYS A 30 -6.49 2.59 11.42
N LEU A 31 -7.65 3.22 11.63
CA LEU A 31 -7.74 4.66 11.93
C LEU A 31 -8.64 4.90 13.14
N PRO A 32 -8.31 5.89 14.00
CA PRO A 32 -7.17 6.80 13.88
C PRO A 32 -5.84 6.23 14.42
N ARG A 33 -5.87 5.10 15.13
CA ARG A 33 -4.75 4.52 15.89
C ARG A 33 -4.61 3.01 15.64
N PHE A 34 -3.46 2.43 15.97
CA PHE A 34 -3.11 1.02 15.70
C PHE A 34 -4.16 -0.02 16.16
N ASP A 35 -4.78 0.21 17.31
CA ASP A 35 -5.77 -0.65 17.97
C ASP A 35 -7.22 -0.29 17.62
N SER A 36 -7.45 0.64 16.69
CA SER A 36 -8.79 0.94 16.17
C SER A 36 -9.29 -0.13 15.22
N GLY A 37 -10.60 -0.10 14.93
CA GLY A 37 -11.16 -0.89 13.85
C GLY A 37 -10.45 -0.61 12.52
N ALA A 38 -10.22 -1.67 11.76
CA ALA A 38 -9.63 -1.59 10.44
C ALA A 38 -10.63 -0.95 9.46
N VAL A 39 -10.24 0.16 8.81
CA VAL A 39 -11.01 0.77 7.71
C VAL A 39 -10.76 0.03 6.40
N PHE A 40 -9.57 -0.57 6.26
CA PHE A 40 -9.23 -1.52 5.20
C PHE A 40 -8.76 -2.82 5.85
N ALA A 41 -9.27 -3.95 5.36
CA ALA A 41 -9.12 -5.26 5.99
C ALA A 41 -9.01 -6.42 4.99
N SER A 42 -8.72 -6.15 3.71
CA SER A 42 -8.59 -7.18 2.67
C SER A 42 -7.41 -8.14 2.91
N LEU A 43 -6.43 -7.76 3.75
CA LEU A 43 -5.29 -8.62 4.12
C LEU A 43 -5.73 -9.92 4.81
N LEU A 44 -6.75 -9.87 5.67
CA LEU A 44 -7.26 -11.05 6.41
C LEU A 44 -8.63 -11.49 5.89
N GLY A 45 -9.12 -10.83 4.86
CA GLY A 45 -10.48 -10.92 4.37
C GLY A 45 -10.61 -11.50 2.97
N ASP A 46 -11.80 -11.38 2.41
CA ASP A 46 -12.11 -11.72 1.04
C ASP A 46 -12.28 -10.46 0.17
N ALA A 47 -12.91 -10.61 -1.00
CA ALA A 47 -13.12 -9.51 -1.93
C ALA A 47 -14.15 -8.47 -1.44
N GLU A 48 -14.95 -8.78 -0.42
CA GLU A 48 -15.93 -7.87 0.17
C GLU A 48 -15.29 -6.95 1.23
N ASN A 49 -14.10 -7.31 1.74
CA ASN A 49 -13.37 -6.47 2.69
C ASN A 49 -12.74 -5.25 2.01
N GLY A 50 -12.89 -4.10 2.68
CA GLY A 50 -12.44 -2.81 2.18
C GLY A 50 -10.93 -2.78 1.92
N HIS A 51 -10.57 -2.11 0.83
CA HIS A 51 -9.21 -1.79 0.42
C HIS A 51 -9.25 -0.53 -0.43
N TRP A 52 -8.10 0.05 -0.73
CA TRP A 52 -8.01 1.22 -1.61
C TRP A 52 -6.88 1.06 -2.61
N THR A 53 -7.16 1.30 -3.89
CA THR A 53 -6.26 0.94 -4.99
C THR A 53 -6.03 2.10 -5.95
N ILE A 54 -4.78 2.27 -6.36
CA ILE A 54 -4.39 2.99 -7.57
C ILE A 54 -3.54 2.06 -8.42
N GLN A 55 -4.01 1.74 -9.61
CA GLN A 55 -3.34 0.82 -10.56
C GLN A 55 -3.55 1.31 -12.00
N PRO A 56 -2.61 1.02 -12.92
CA PRO A 56 -2.87 1.15 -14.35
C PRO A 56 -4.09 0.31 -14.77
N ALA A 57 -4.80 0.79 -15.77
CA ALA A 57 -5.84 -0.02 -16.42
C ALA A 57 -5.20 -1.10 -17.31
N GLY A 58 -5.68 -2.34 -17.19
CA GLY A 58 -5.17 -3.49 -17.96
C GLY A 58 -4.00 -4.20 -17.29
N ASP A 59 -3.27 -4.99 -18.07
CA ASP A 59 -2.15 -5.79 -17.55
C ASP A 59 -0.94 -4.91 -17.22
N PHE A 60 -0.34 -5.18 -16.06
CA PHE A 60 0.86 -4.50 -15.60
C PHE A 60 1.75 -5.43 -14.79
N SER A 61 3.02 -5.05 -14.66
CA SER A 61 3.99 -5.65 -13.76
C SER A 61 4.41 -4.66 -12.67
N SER A 62 4.90 -5.18 -11.55
CA SER A 62 5.46 -4.41 -10.43
C SER A 62 6.95 -4.74 -10.29
N PRO A 63 7.82 -4.16 -11.14
CA PRO A 63 9.22 -4.54 -11.23
C PRO A 63 10.04 -4.15 -10.00
N GLY A 64 9.59 -3.16 -9.22
CA GLY A 64 10.40 -2.66 -8.11
C GLY A 64 9.63 -1.88 -7.08
N ARG A 65 10.15 -1.94 -5.85
CA ARG A 65 9.69 -1.14 -4.72
C ARG A 65 10.88 -0.76 -3.86
N ARG A 66 10.87 0.45 -3.31
CA ARG A 66 11.90 0.92 -2.38
C ARG A 66 11.37 2.03 -1.48
N TYR A 67 12.02 2.19 -0.33
CA TYR A 67 11.87 3.40 0.45
C TYR A 67 12.77 4.51 -0.11
N ARG A 68 12.34 5.76 0.01
CA ARG A 68 13.17 6.91 -0.34
C ARG A 68 14.22 7.13 0.75
N GLY A 69 15.41 6.57 0.54
CA GLY A 69 16.48 6.59 1.54
C GLY A 69 15.99 5.98 2.86
N ASP A 70 16.39 6.58 3.98
CA ASP A 70 16.05 6.11 5.33
C ASP A 70 14.72 6.72 5.82
N THR A 71 13.67 6.64 5.00
CA THR A 71 12.34 7.19 5.33
C THR A 71 11.23 6.14 5.17
N LEU A 72 10.04 6.41 5.72
CA LEU A 72 8.82 5.62 5.47
C LEU A 72 8.02 6.11 4.24
N VAL A 73 8.68 6.77 3.28
CA VAL A 73 8.07 7.12 1.99
C VAL A 73 8.34 5.99 1.01
N LEU A 74 7.28 5.30 0.60
CA LEU A 74 7.34 4.10 -0.23
C LEU A 74 7.14 4.46 -1.71
N GLU A 75 8.08 4.06 -2.56
CA GLU A 75 7.94 4.14 -4.02
C GLU A 75 7.66 2.77 -4.61
N THR A 76 6.57 2.65 -5.36
CA THR A 76 6.21 1.43 -6.11
C THR A 76 6.17 1.74 -7.59
N ASP A 77 7.00 1.06 -8.38
CA ASP A 77 7.03 1.18 -9.83
C ASP A 77 6.03 0.19 -10.44
N LEU A 78 5.17 0.67 -11.34
CA LEU A 78 4.21 -0.12 -12.10
C LEU A 78 4.42 0.13 -13.60
N GLU A 79 4.54 -0.95 -14.37
CA GLU A 79 4.84 -0.90 -15.81
C GLU A 79 3.77 -1.63 -16.62
N THR A 80 3.25 -0.98 -17.66
CA THR A 80 2.39 -1.58 -18.68
C THR A 80 3.15 -1.72 -19.99
N SER A 81 2.53 -2.32 -21.01
CA SER A 81 3.10 -2.39 -22.37
C SER A 81 3.27 -1.02 -23.04
N SER A 82 2.61 0.02 -22.54
CA SER A 82 2.56 1.36 -23.16
C SER A 82 3.20 2.47 -22.33
N GLY A 83 3.59 2.19 -21.08
CA GLY A 83 4.20 3.19 -20.22
C GLY A 83 4.46 2.71 -18.80
N ALA A 84 4.91 3.63 -17.96
CA ALA A 84 5.24 3.37 -16.56
C ALA A 84 4.71 4.48 -15.66
N VAL A 85 4.36 4.13 -14.42
CA VAL A 85 3.98 5.05 -13.36
C VAL A 85 4.68 4.66 -12.07
N ARG A 86 5.05 5.66 -11.28
CA ARG A 86 5.55 5.47 -9.91
C ARG A 86 4.52 5.99 -8.92
N LEU A 87 4.08 5.12 -8.03
CA LEU A 87 3.27 5.50 -6.87
C LEU A 87 4.19 5.89 -5.72
N ILE A 88 3.77 6.90 -4.95
CA ILE A 88 4.50 7.44 -3.81
C ILE A 88 3.53 7.45 -2.63
N ASP A 89 3.66 6.48 -1.75
CA ASP A 89 2.79 6.33 -0.59
C ASP A 89 3.53 6.81 0.67
N PHE A 90 2.88 7.68 1.47
CA PHE A 90 3.42 8.13 2.74
C PHE A 90 2.30 8.65 3.65
N MET A 91 2.56 8.64 4.95
CA MET A 91 1.68 9.23 5.95
C MET A 91 2.47 10.30 6.71
N PRO A 92 2.13 11.60 6.56
CA PRO A 92 2.79 12.64 7.34
C PRO A 92 2.41 12.52 8.82
N PRO A 93 3.35 12.77 9.77
CA PRO A 93 3.02 12.83 11.20
C PRO A 93 1.84 13.76 11.47
N ARG A 94 0.91 13.31 12.30
CA ARG A 94 -0.21 14.12 12.78
C ARG A 94 0.26 14.93 14.00
N GLY A 95 -0.17 16.19 14.08
CA GLY A 95 0.19 17.12 15.16
C GLY A 95 -0.33 16.72 16.53
#